data_AF-A0A2D4XNN7-F1
#
_entry.id   AF-A0A2D4XNN7-F1
#
_cell.length_a   1.000
_cell.length_b   1.000
_cell.length_c   1.000
_cell.angle_alpha   90.00
_cell.angle_beta   90.00
_cell.angle_gamma   90.00
#
_symmetry.space_group_name_H-M   'P 1'
#
loop_
_entity.id
_entity.type
_entity.pdbx_description
1 polymer ?
#
loop_
_entity_poly.entity_id
_entity_poly.type
_entity_poly.pdbx_seq_one_letter_code
_entity_poly.pdbx_strand_id
1 'polypeptide(L)'
;MSDFKTKKPLNKPVKSTRKNKKYMVYVKTESGKKKLIHFGDSRYQHFKDKIGLYSHLDHNDPKRKENYYSRHGKATSKASAKYWSHKILW
;
A
#
# COMPACT_ATOMS: atom_id res chain seq x y z
N MET A 1 16.58 11.47 4.03
CA MET A 1 15.96 10.58 3.01
C MET A 1 16.88 9.44 2.52
N SER A 2 18.12 9.33 3.00
CA SER A 2 19.14 8.39 2.51
C SER A 2 19.01 6.95 3.02
N ASP A 3 18.33 6.69 4.14
CA ASP A 3 18.43 5.40 4.84
C ASP A 3 17.56 4.26 4.25
N PHE A 4 16.46 4.59 3.56
CA PHE A 4 15.52 3.59 3.03
C PHE A 4 16.09 2.83 1.82
N LYS A 5 16.83 3.52 0.94
CA LYS A 5 17.48 2.88 -0.22
C LYS A 5 18.65 1.98 0.21
N THR A 6 19.35 2.37 1.28
CA THR A 6 20.55 1.69 1.77
C THR A 6 20.20 0.52 2.69
N LYS A 7 19.33 0.72 3.69
CA LYS A 7 18.93 -0.33 4.65
C LYS A 7 17.79 -1.22 4.16
N LYS A 8 16.98 -0.74 3.19
CA LYS A 8 15.81 -1.45 2.62
C LYS A 8 14.98 -2.18 3.69
N PRO A 9 14.47 -1.45 4.70
CA PRO A 9 13.76 -2.07 5.80
C PRO A 9 12.50 -2.80 5.28
N LEU A 10 12.34 -4.05 5.70
CA LEU A 10 11.22 -4.88 5.25
C LEU A 10 9.92 -4.46 5.94
N ASN A 11 8.81 -4.58 5.22
CA ASN A 11 7.45 -4.38 5.71
C ASN A 11 7.16 -2.97 6.27
N LYS A 12 7.99 -1.97 5.95
CA LYS A 12 7.79 -0.55 6.30
C LYS A 12 7.47 0.26 5.04
N PRO A 13 6.20 0.59 4.76
CA PRO A 13 5.86 1.38 3.59
C PRO A 13 6.34 2.82 3.72
N VAL A 14 6.75 3.41 2.60
CA VAL A 14 7.17 4.82 2.47
C VAL A 14 6.62 5.40 1.16
N LYS A 15 6.73 6.71 0.96
CA LYS A 15 6.30 7.36 -0.29
C LYS A 15 6.95 6.67 -1.51
N SER A 16 6.12 6.33 -2.49
CA SER A 16 6.58 5.72 -3.74
C SER A 16 7.35 6.71 -4.60
N THR A 17 8.37 6.22 -5.31
CA THR A 17 9.08 6.97 -6.36
C THR A 17 8.46 6.81 -7.75
N ARG A 18 7.53 5.85 -7.94
CA ARG A 18 6.85 5.63 -9.23
C ARG A 18 5.70 6.61 -9.42
N LYS A 19 5.58 7.14 -10.64
CA LYS A 19 4.46 7.99 -11.07
C LYS A 19 3.13 7.31 -10.77
N ASN A 20 2.16 8.10 -10.31
CA ASN A 20 0.81 7.69 -9.97
C ASN A 20 0.70 6.62 -8.86
N LYS A 21 1.78 6.31 -8.12
CA LYS A 21 1.72 5.38 -6.98
C LYS A 21 1.85 6.14 -5.67
N LYS A 22 1.05 5.74 -4.67
CA LYS A 22 1.08 6.37 -3.34
C LYS A 22 2.32 5.93 -2.56
N TYR A 23 2.41 4.62 -2.31
CA TYR A 23 3.39 4.03 -1.40
C TYR A 23 4.19 2.92 -2.06
N MET A 24 5.36 2.64 -1.48
CA MET A 24 6.17 1.49 -1.81
C MET A 24 6.68 0.80 -0.55
N VAL A 25 6.92 -0.50 -0.64
CA VAL A 25 7.38 -1.32 0.48
C VAL A 25 8.26 -2.46 -0.02
N TYR A 26 9.37 -2.71 0.68
CA TYR A 26 10.17 -3.92 0.47
C TYR A 26 9.58 -5.06 1.31
N VAL A 27 9.43 -6.23 0.70
CA VAL A 27 8.96 -7.44 1.38
C VAL A 27 9.84 -8.63 1.02
N LYS A 28 9.84 -9.66 1.86
CA LYS A 28 10.50 -10.93 1.58
C LYS A 28 9.48 -11.87 0.93
N THR A 29 9.83 -12.46 -0.21
CA THR A 29 9.03 -13.50 -0.87
C THR A 29 9.19 -14.83 -0.13
N GLU A 30 8.35 -15.81 -0.44
CA GLU A 30 8.47 -17.18 0.08
C GLU A 30 9.82 -17.81 -0.29
N SER A 31 10.35 -17.51 -1.48
CA SER A 31 11.71 -17.88 -1.92
C SER A 31 12.84 -17.13 -1.22
N GLY A 32 12.54 -16.28 -0.23
CA GLY A 32 13.51 -15.52 0.54
C GLY A 32 14.08 -14.26 -0.13
N LYS A 33 13.71 -13.98 -1.38
CA LYS A 33 14.17 -12.80 -2.13
C LYS A 33 13.45 -11.53 -1.68
N LYS A 34 14.13 -10.39 -1.77
CA LYS A 34 13.50 -9.08 -1.53
C LYS A 34 12.74 -8.64 -2.78
N LYS A 35 11.49 -8.22 -2.61
CA LYS A 35 10.63 -7.66 -3.66
C LYS A 35 10.19 -6.26 -3.27
N LEU A 36 10.33 -5.30 -4.19
CA LEU A 36 9.76 -3.96 -4.03
C LEU A 36 8.35 -3.94 -4.60
N ILE A 37 7.39 -3.50 -3.81
CA ILE A 37 5.99 -3.41 -4.21
C ILE A 37 5.57 -1.95 -4.16
N HIS A 38 4.94 -1.46 -5.23
CA HIS A 38 4.29 -0.14 -5.25
C HIS A 38 2.78 -0.35 -5.21
N PHE A 39 2.08 0.40 -4.35
CA PHE A 39 0.65 0.22 -4.12
C PHE A 39 -0.06 1.56 -3.85
N GLY A 40 -1.38 1.54 -4.03
CA GLY A 40 -2.22 2.74 -4.07
C GLY A 40 -1.97 3.56 -5.34
N ASP A 41 -3.03 4.12 -5.92
CA ASP A 41 -2.91 5.05 -7.04
C ASP A 41 -3.13 6.48 -6.53
N SER A 42 -2.21 7.40 -6.81
CA SER A 42 -2.28 8.76 -6.28
C SER A 42 -3.40 9.61 -6.88
N ARG A 43 -4.02 9.15 -7.97
CA ARG A 43 -5.11 9.86 -8.66
C ARG A 43 -6.49 9.56 -8.08
N TYR A 44 -6.61 8.51 -7.27
CA TYR A 44 -7.90 8.06 -6.74
C TYR A 44 -7.98 8.17 -5.22
N GLN A 45 -9.20 8.37 -4.74
CA GLN A 45 -9.54 8.33 -3.32
C GLN A 45 -9.46 6.91 -2.74
N HIS A 46 -9.44 6.84 -1.43
CA HIS A 46 -9.41 5.61 -0.65
C HIS A 46 -10.14 5.80 0.68
N PHE A 47 -10.34 4.74 1.46
CA PHE A 47 -11.12 4.83 2.68
C PHE A 47 -10.39 5.69 3.73
N LYS A 48 -9.19 5.27 4.14
CA LYS A 48 -8.40 5.97 5.14
C LYS A 48 -6.91 5.66 5.01
N ASP A 49 -6.07 6.69 4.90
CA ASP A 49 -4.63 6.56 4.90
C ASP A 49 -4.10 6.36 6.32
N LYS A 50 -3.67 5.15 6.67
CA LYS A 50 -3.11 4.86 8.01
C LYS A 50 -1.68 5.40 8.20
N ILE A 51 -1.01 5.86 7.13
CA ILE A 51 0.31 6.51 7.20
C ILE A 51 0.17 8.04 7.14
N GLY A 52 -0.82 8.53 6.38
CA GLY A 52 -1.23 9.93 6.38
C GLY A 52 -0.59 10.83 5.32
N LEU A 53 0.31 10.34 4.45
CA LEU A 53 0.89 11.18 3.38
C LEU A 53 -0.12 11.55 2.28
N TYR A 54 -1.20 10.78 2.16
CA TYR A 54 -2.28 10.99 1.18
C TYR A 54 -3.65 11.14 1.86
N SER A 55 -3.71 11.49 3.15
CA SER A 55 -4.98 11.63 3.90
C SER A 55 -5.96 12.62 3.28
N HIS A 56 -5.49 13.60 2.49
CA HIS A 56 -6.34 14.49 1.68
C HIS A 56 -7.19 13.77 0.62
N LEU A 57 -6.93 12.48 0.36
CA LEU A 57 -7.69 11.60 -0.53
C LEU A 57 -8.54 10.57 0.24
N ASP A 58 -8.66 10.72 1.56
CA ASP A 58 -9.52 9.89 2.40
C ASP A 58 -10.99 10.28 2.21
N HIS A 59 -11.83 9.31 1.84
CA HIS A 59 -13.27 9.53 1.73
C HIS A 59 -14.03 9.09 2.98
N ASN A 60 -13.46 8.23 3.83
CA ASN A 60 -14.05 7.69 5.06
C ASN A 60 -15.46 7.04 4.95
N ASP A 61 -16.03 6.95 3.75
CA ASP A 61 -17.29 6.26 3.45
C ASP A 61 -17.20 4.72 3.69
N PRO A 62 -17.92 4.19 4.69
CA PRO A 62 -17.93 2.76 5.00
C PRO A 62 -18.58 1.90 3.91
N LYS A 63 -19.55 2.43 3.17
CA LYS A 63 -20.22 1.69 2.09
C LYS A 63 -19.28 1.48 0.90
N ARG A 64 -18.49 2.50 0.55
CA ARG A 64 -17.44 2.37 -0.47
C ARG A 64 -16.38 1.36 -0.06
N LYS A 65 -16.03 1.29 1.22
CA LYS A 65 -15.13 0.29 1.76
C LYS A 65 -15.71 -1.13 1.62
N GLU A 66 -16.95 -1.35 2.07
CA GLU A 66 -17.64 -2.64 1.93
C GLU A 66 -17.67 -3.09 0.46
N ASN A 67 -18.14 -2.22 -0.44
CA ASN A 67 -18.20 -2.51 -1.87
C ASN A 67 -16.82 -2.83 -2.47
N TYR A 68 -15.77 -2.16 -2.00
CA TYR A 68 -14.41 -2.45 -2.40
C TYR A 68 -13.98 -3.87 -1.97
N TYR A 69 -14.23 -4.26 -0.73
CA TYR A 69 -13.90 -5.61 -0.22
C TYR A 69 -14.74 -6.70 -0.89
N SER A 70 -16.02 -6.45 -1.20
CA SER A 70 -16.87 -7.42 -1.92
C SER A 70 -16.35 -7.72 -3.32
N ARG A 71 -15.84 -6.70 -4.04
CA ARG A 71 -15.25 -6.90 -5.39
C ARG A 71 -13.89 -7.56 -5.35
N HIS A 72 -13.06 -7.21 -4.37
CA HIS A 72 -11.67 -7.60 -4.36
C HIS A 72 -11.40 -8.84 -3.49
N GLY A 73 -12.28 -9.23 -2.58
CA GLY A 73 -12.07 -10.35 -1.68
C GLY A 73 -10.87 -10.16 -0.73
N LYS A 74 -10.40 -11.26 -0.14
CA LYS A 74 -9.30 -11.23 0.84
C LYS A 74 -7.94 -11.10 0.15
N ALA A 75 -6.97 -10.51 0.85
CA ALA A 75 -5.57 -10.48 0.42
C ALA A 75 -4.74 -11.39 1.34
N THR A 76 -4.14 -12.43 0.77
CA THR A 76 -3.49 -13.50 1.54
C THR A 76 -1.98 -13.32 1.68
N SER A 77 -1.33 -12.64 0.74
CA SER A 77 0.14 -12.54 0.69
C SER A 77 0.67 -11.13 0.85
N LYS A 78 1.61 -10.94 1.79
CA LYS A 78 2.41 -9.72 1.95
C LYS A 78 3.22 -9.37 0.69
N ALA A 79 3.45 -10.35 -0.20
CA ALA A 79 4.13 -10.17 -1.48
C ALA A 79 3.26 -9.57 -2.60
N SER A 80 2.04 -9.09 -2.25
CA SER A 80 1.08 -8.49 -3.18
C SER A 80 0.79 -7.01 -2.87
N ALA A 81 0.57 -6.21 -3.92
CA ALA A 81 0.13 -4.81 -3.77
C ALA A 81 -1.25 -4.71 -3.09
N LYS A 82 -2.12 -5.70 -3.33
CA LYS A 82 -3.45 -5.80 -2.76
C LYS A 82 -3.42 -5.86 -1.23
N TYR A 83 -2.55 -6.69 -0.67
CA TYR A 83 -2.38 -6.79 0.79
C TYR A 83 -2.03 -5.44 1.40
N TRP A 84 -1.07 -4.72 0.81
CA TRP A 84 -0.65 -3.42 1.34
C TRP A 84 -1.69 -2.33 1.14
N SER A 85 -2.40 -2.35 0.01
CA SER A 85 -3.56 -1.48 -0.20
C SER A 85 -4.63 -1.73 0.87
N HIS A 86 -5.00 -2.99 1.12
CA HIS A 86 -5.98 -3.35 2.14
C HIS A 86 -5.52 -2.99 3.54
N LYS A 87 -4.23 -3.18 3.82
CA LYS A 87 -3.69 -2.92 5.15
C LYS A 87 -3.60 -1.43 5.45
N ILE A 88 -3.23 -0.60 4.48
CA ILE A 88 -2.87 0.81 4.71
C ILE A 88 -3.96 1.79 4.26
N LEU A 89 -4.69 1.50 3.17
CA LEU A 89 -5.59 2.45 2.51
C LEU A 89 -7.08 2.12 2.65
N TRP A 90 -7.40 0.87 2.98
CA TRP A 90 -8.77 0.35 3.09
C TRP A 90 -9.10 -0.21 4.49
#